data_AF-A0A9D0DG10-F1
#
_entry.id   AF-A0A9D0DG10-F1
#
_cell.length_a   1.000
_cell.length_b   1.000
_cell.length_c   1.000
_cell.angle_alpha   90.00
_cell.angle_beta   90.00
_cell.angle_gamma   90.00
#
_symmetry.space_group_name_H-M   'P 1'
#
loop_
_entity.id
_entity.type
_entity.pdbx_description
1 polymer ?
#
loop_
_entity_poly.entity_id
_entity_poly.type
_entity_poly.pdbx_seq_one_letter_code
_entity_poly.pdbx_strand_id
1 'polypeptide(L)' 'MTYKEAKQEVVKHFTRSYLTRALTDSKGNVSAAARNCGMERQALQRLMRRYRIKSHTFRSL' A
#
# COMPACT_ATOMS: atom_id res chain seq x y z
N MET A 1 23.23 -4.80 11.16
CA MET A 1 21.82 -4.35 11.13
C MET A 1 21.35 -4.14 12.57
N THR A 2 20.92 -2.92 12.89
CA THR A 2 20.37 -2.56 14.19
C THR A 2 18.90 -2.99 14.31
N TYR A 3 18.37 -3.09 15.53
CA TYR A 3 16.93 -3.33 15.74
C TYR A 3 16.05 -2.32 14.99
N LYS A 4 16.46 -1.05 14.94
CA LYS A 4 15.75 0.01 14.23
C LYS A 4 15.67 -0.26 12.73
N GLU A 5 16.79 -0.67 12.12
CA GLU A 5 16.87 -1.00 10.69
C GLU A 5 16.04 -2.25 10.38
N ALA A 6 16.17 -3.31 11.18
CA ALA A 6 15.41 -4.55 11.03
C ALA A 6 13.91 -4.30 11.10
N LYS A 7 13.46 -3.53 12.10
CA LYS A 7 12.04 -3.15 12.24
C LYS A 7 11.56 -2.34 11.04
N GLN A 8 12.36 -1.39 10.55
CA GLN A 8 12.00 -0.58 9.38
C GLN A 8 11.86 -1.43 8.12
N GLU A 9 12.74 -2.40 7.93
CA GLU A 9 12.68 -3.33 6.80
C GLU A 9 11.41 -4.17 6.86
N VAL A 10 11.11 -4.81 8.00
CA VAL A 10 9.89 -5.61 8.18
C VAL A 10 8.63 -4.78 7.90
N VAL A 11 8.54 -3.57 8.46
CA VAL A 11 7.40 -2.67 8.23
C VAL A 11 7.30 -2.26 6.75
N LYS A 12 8.42 -2.01 6.08
CA LYS A 12 8.46 -1.67 4.65
C LYS A 12 7.97 -2.82 3.78
N HIS A 13 8.43 -4.05 4.04
CA HIS A 13 7.99 -5.24 3.30
C HIS A 13 6.51 -5.53 3.52
N PHE A 14 6.06 -5.51 4.77
CA PHE A 14 4.66 -5.67 5.11
C PHE A 14 3.78 -4.64 4.40
N THR A 15 4.13 -3.36 4.50
CA THR A 15 3.29 -2.28 3.94
C THR A 15 3.21 -2.37 2.41
N ARG A 16 4.33 -2.70 1.74
CA ARG A 16 4.32 -2.91 0.28
C ARG A 16 3.41 -4.07 -0.12
N SER A 17 3.53 -5.22 0.55
CA SER A 17 2.70 -6.39 0.27
C SER A 17 1.21 -6.10 0.50
N TYR A 18 0.90 -5.45 1.62
CA TYR A 18 -0.46 -5.06 1.97
C TYR A 18 -1.08 -4.12 0.92
N LEU A 19 -0.38 -3.05 0.53
CA LEU A 19 -0.86 -2.10 -0.47
C LEU A 19 -1.07 -2.75 -1.84
N THR A 20 -0.16 -3.63 -2.26
CA THR A 20 -0.29 -4.38 -3.51
C THR A 20 -1.58 -5.21 -3.49
N ARG A 21 -1.81 -6.00 -2.44
CA ARG A 21 -3.03 -6.81 -2.32
C ARG A 21 -4.29 -5.96 -2.31
N ALA A 22 -4.32 -4.90 -1.49
CA ALA A 22 -5.46 -4.00 -1.40
C ALA A 22 -5.81 -3.33 -2.75
N LEU A 23 -4.80 -2.96 -3.54
CA LEU A 23 -4.99 -2.38 -4.87
C LEU A 23 -5.37 -3.44 -5.92
N THR A 24 -4.85 -4.66 -5.84
CA THR A 24 -5.28 -5.77 -6.70
C THR A 24 -6.76 -6.10 -6.46
N ASP A 25 -7.15 -6.28 -5.20
CA ASP A 25 -8.52 -6.63 -4.82
C ASP A 25 -9.52 -5.53 -5.22
N SER A 26 -9.06 -4.28 -5.29
CA SER A 26 -9.87 -3.14 -5.73
C SER A 26 -9.73 -2.79 -7.22
N LYS A 27 -8.98 -3.59 -8.00
CA LYS A 27 -8.68 -3.33 -9.43
C LYS A 27 -8.11 -1.92 -9.66
N GLY A 28 -7.21 -1.48 -8.77
CA GLY A 28 -6.59 -0.16 -8.81
C GLY A 28 -7.53 1.01 -8.45
N ASN A 29 -8.70 0.73 -7.87
CA ASN A 29 -9.56 1.76 -7.29
C ASN A 29 -9.07 2.13 -5.89
N VAL A 30 -8.38 3.27 -5.79
CA VAL A 30 -7.78 3.75 -4.54
C VAL A 30 -8.82 4.07 -3.48
N SER A 31 -10.00 4.60 -3.86
CA SER A 31 -11.07 4.89 -2.91
C SER A 31 -11.67 3.62 -2.33
N ALA A 32 -11.90 2.60 -3.18
CA ALA A 32 -12.40 1.31 -2.73
C ALA A 32 -11.38 0.56 -1.88
N ALA A 33 -10.09 0.55 -2.27
CA ALA A 33 -9.02 -0.01 -1.46
C ALA A 33 -8.97 0.64 -0.07
N ALA A 34 -9.01 1.97 0.00
CA ALA A 34 -8.94 2.68 1.28
C ALA A 34 -10.11 2.31 2.19
N ARG A 35 -11.34 2.29 1.65
CA ARG A 35 -12.54 1.87 2.37
C ARG A 35 -12.42 0.42 2.88
N ASN A 36 -11.96 -0.51 2.03
CA ASN A 36 -11.78 -1.91 2.41
C ASN A 36 -10.69 -2.09 3.48
N CYS A 37 -9.66 -1.23 3.46
CA CYS A 37 -8.61 -1.19 4.48
C CYS A 37 -9.05 -0.50 5.79
N GLY A 38 -10.25 0.09 5.87
CA GLY A 38 -10.66 0.92 7.00
C GLY A 38 -9.83 2.20 7.13
N MET A 39 -9.30 2.71 6.03
CA MET A 39 -8.42 3.88 5.98
C MET A 39 -9.06 5.02 5.20
N GLU A 40 -8.67 6.24 5.54
CA GLU A 40 -8.93 7.38 4.67
C GLU A 40 -8.16 7.25 3.34
N ARG A 41 -8.80 7.68 2.25
CA ARG A 41 -8.16 7.71 0.92
C ARG A 41 -6.83 8.46 0.92
N GLN A 42 -6.76 9.59 1.63
CA GLN A 42 -5.56 10.41 1.68
C GLN A 42 -4.42 9.68 2.41
N ALA A 43 -4.72 8.93 3.48
CA ALA A 43 -3.75 8.12 4.20
C ALA A 43 -3.18 7.00 3.30
N LEU A 44 -4.05 6.28 2.59
CA LEU A 44 -3.63 5.25 1.64
C LEU A 44 -2.75 5.85 0.53
N GLN A 45 -3.12 7.01 -0.02
CA GLN A 45 -2.32 7.70 -1.04
C GLN A 45 -0.95 8.14 -0.51
N ARG A 46 -0.84 8.60 0.74
CA ARG A 46 0.46 8.94 1.35
C ARG A 46 1.36 7.71 1.44
N LEU A 47 0.83 6.55 1.83
CA LEU A 47 1.58 5.30 1.85
C LEU A 47 2.01 4.88 0.44
N MET A 48 1.10 4.93 -0.54
CA MET A 48 1.43 4.64 -1.94
C MET A 48 2.60 5.50 -2.45
N ARG A 49 2.58 6.82 -2.18
CA ARG A 49 3.68 7.72 -2.54
C ARG A 49 4.99 7.34 -1.84
N ARG A 50 4.94 7.08 -0.53
CA ARG A 50 6.11 6.68 0.27
C ARG A 50 6.78 5.42 -0.27
N TYR A 51 5.99 4.45 -0.72
CA TYR A 51 6.50 3.18 -1.26
C TYR A 51 6.57 3.13 -2.79
N ARG A 52 6.32 4.26 -3.47
CA ARG A 52 6.34 4.42 -4.94
C ARG A 52 5.41 3.44 -5.70
N ILE A 53 4.26 3.14 -5.11
CA ILE A 53 3.23 2.27 -5.71
C ILE A 53 2.24 3.13 -6.50
N LYS A 54 1.94 2.72 -7.74
CA LYS A 54 1.00 3.42 -8.62
C LYS A 54 -0.23 2.56 -8.86
N SER A 55 -1.42 3.11 -8.64
CA SER A 55 -2.67 2.34 -8.77
C SER A 55 -3.00 1.90 -10.20
N HIS A 56 -2.51 2.60 -11.22
CA HIS A 56 -2.76 2.22 -12.62
C HIS A 56 -2.17 0.86 -12.99
N THR A 57 -1.08 0.44 -12.32
CA THR A 57 -0.47 -0.89 -12.51
C THR A 57 -1.43 -2.03 -12.16
N PHE A 58 -2.52 -1.73 -11.44
CA PHE A 58 -3.50 -2.70 -10.96
C PHE A 58 -4.86 -2.61 -11.68
N ARG A 59 -5.01 -1.72 -12.66
CA ARG A 59 -6.28 -1.51 -13.39
C ARG A 59 -6.49 -2.45 -14.58
N SER A 60 -5.49 -3.27 -14.90
CA SER A 60 -5.48 -4.17 -16.07
C SER A 60 -4.90 -5.55 -15.77
N LEU A 61 -4.85 -5.93 -14.48
CA LEU A 61 -4.59 -7.32 -14.09
C LEU A 61 -5.86 -8.16 -14.19
#